data_AF-A0A7W3PMH2-F1
#
_entry.id   AF-A0A7W3PMH2-F1
#
_cell.length_a   1.000
_cell.length_b   1.000
_cell.length_c   1.000
_cell.angle_alpha   90.00
_cell.angle_beta   90.00
_cell.angle_gamma   90.00
#
_symmetry.space_group_name_H-M   'P 1'
#
loop_
_entity.id
_entity.type
_entity.pdbx_description
1 polymer ?
#
loop_
_entity_poly.entity_id
_entity_poly.type
_entity_poly.pdbx_seq_one_letter_code
_entity_poly.pdbx_strand_id
1 'polypeptide(L)'
;MKIPRSLVPGLAALALSSALVGCTASFAPETTASTTAFADDVVPEPGRTIEAAEIDANTDTSLTGYRIAVVNVASAGSDAMLDGVVAFAEEKNADVEIFDAADGDDVAGAVGDAIAAHPDLVVGLGESVVDTFSFETAQVLYQQFLILGAQVAEPTANVTAVIWEGATSRGSAASADGDLNGANVTAEFSRSVVGVGVASIEYGVTGVIVAVDAPG
;
A
#
# COMPACT_ATOMS: atom_id res chain seq x y z
N MET A 1 -34.19 -47.48 -7.26
CA MET A 1 -35.45 -47.03 -6.65
C MET A 1 -35.60 -45.54 -6.98
N LYS A 2 -36.61 -45.19 -7.79
CA LYS A 2 -36.81 -43.86 -8.41
C LYS A 2 -37.51 -42.92 -7.42
N ILE A 3 -36.94 -41.74 -7.17
CA ILE A 3 -37.58 -40.66 -6.41
C ILE A 3 -38.19 -39.68 -7.44
N PRO A 4 -39.50 -39.40 -7.41
CA PRO A 4 -40.14 -38.50 -8.37
C PRO A 4 -39.94 -37.02 -8.00
N ARG A 5 -39.72 -36.22 -9.06
CA ARG A 5 -39.78 -34.76 -9.10
C ARG A 5 -41.20 -34.27 -8.77
N SER A 6 -41.32 -33.19 -8.00
CA SER A 6 -42.54 -32.39 -7.92
C SER A 6 -42.22 -30.94 -8.25
N LEU A 7 -42.82 -30.45 -9.34
CA LEU A 7 -42.93 -29.05 -9.72
C LEU A 7 -44.07 -28.40 -8.94
N VAL A 8 -43.88 -27.17 -8.48
CA VAL A 8 -44.99 -26.24 -8.18
C VAL A 8 -44.61 -24.85 -8.73
N PRO A 9 -45.40 -24.27 -9.65
CA PRO A 9 -45.28 -22.88 -10.07
C PRO A 9 -46.20 -21.99 -9.23
N GLY A 10 -45.80 -20.75 -8.98
CA GLY A 10 -46.61 -19.77 -8.23
C GLY A 10 -46.28 -18.33 -8.65
N LEU A 11 -46.92 -17.90 -9.73
CA LEU A 11 -46.97 -16.53 -10.22
C LEU A 11 -47.89 -15.69 -9.30
N ALA A 12 -47.43 -14.54 -8.80
CA ALA A 12 -48.35 -13.49 -8.33
C ALA A 12 -47.68 -12.11 -8.45
N ALA A 13 -48.00 -11.42 -9.53
CA ALA A 13 -47.76 -10.00 -9.71
C ALA A 13 -48.83 -9.21 -8.95
N LEU A 14 -48.41 -8.17 -8.22
CA LEU A 14 -49.31 -7.09 -7.81
C LEU A 14 -48.60 -5.75 -8.03
N ALA A 15 -49.02 -5.09 -9.11
CA ALA A 15 -48.80 -3.67 -9.33
C ALA A 15 -49.79 -2.90 -8.47
N LEU A 16 -49.30 -1.94 -7.68
CA LEU A 16 -50.14 -0.93 -7.04
C LEU A 16 -49.52 0.44 -7.29
N SER A 17 -50.13 1.18 -8.22
CA SER A 17 -49.86 2.59 -8.49
C SER A 17 -50.79 3.43 -7.63
N SER A 18 -50.24 4.31 -6.80
CA SER A 18 -50.99 5.33 -6.06
C SER A 18 -50.39 6.70 -6.38
N ALA A 19 -51.26 7.59 -6.87
CA ALA A 19 -50.97 8.93 -7.32
C ALA A 19 -51.15 9.97 -6.19
N LEU A 20 -50.21 10.93 -6.15
CA LEU A 20 -50.33 12.37 -5.82
C LEU A 20 -51.05 12.81 -4.53
N VAL A 21 -50.31 13.45 -3.61
CA VAL A 21 -50.60 14.78 -3.04
C VAL A 21 -49.27 15.48 -2.71
N GLY A 22 -49.13 16.73 -3.16
CA GLY A 22 -47.95 17.57 -2.90
C GLY A 22 -48.00 18.33 -1.57
N CYS A 23 -46.81 18.64 -1.05
CA CYS A 23 -46.54 19.76 -0.16
C CYS A 23 -45.18 20.33 -0.55
N THR A 24 -45.16 21.57 -1.03
CA THR A 24 -43.93 22.31 -1.33
C THR A 24 -43.41 22.88 -0.03
N ALA A 25 -42.44 22.23 0.60
CA ALA A 25 -41.63 22.83 1.64
C ALA A 25 -40.21 22.91 1.09
N SER A 26 -39.85 24.10 0.61
CA SER A 26 -38.49 24.42 0.17
C SER A 26 -37.59 24.48 1.40
N PHE A 27 -37.12 23.32 1.85
CA PHE A 27 -35.92 23.20 2.65
C PHE A 27 -34.82 22.83 1.68
N ALA A 28 -33.94 23.78 1.36
CA ALA A 28 -32.66 23.43 0.78
C ALA A 28 -31.94 22.57 1.82
N PRO A 29 -31.61 21.30 1.54
CA PRO A 29 -30.52 20.70 2.27
C PRO A 29 -29.29 21.48 1.82
N GLU A 30 -28.74 22.32 2.69
CA GLU A 30 -27.30 22.52 2.68
C GLU A 30 -26.69 21.17 3.04
N THR A 31 -26.64 20.30 2.04
CA THR A 31 -25.75 19.16 2.02
C THR A 31 -24.36 19.77 1.88
N THR A 32 -23.81 20.23 3.00
CA THR A 32 -22.38 20.04 3.25
C THR A 32 -22.17 18.54 3.40
N ALA A 33 -22.29 17.81 2.28
CA ALA A 33 -21.62 16.54 2.17
C ALA A 33 -20.14 16.89 2.15
N SER A 34 -19.54 16.82 3.33
CA SER A 34 -18.13 16.48 3.43
C SER A 34 -18.05 15.03 2.97
N THR A 35 -18.06 14.83 1.65
CA THR A 35 -17.75 13.53 1.05
C THR A 35 -16.23 13.46 1.09
N THR A 36 -15.69 12.72 2.04
CA THR A 36 -14.36 12.13 1.93
C THR A 36 -14.41 11.15 0.76
N ALA A 37 -14.32 11.69 -0.46
CA ALA A 37 -14.23 10.96 -1.71
C ALA A 37 -12.76 10.82 -2.05
N PHE A 38 -12.09 9.80 -1.51
CA PHE A 38 -10.65 9.59 -1.78
C PHE A 38 -10.30 8.15 -2.17
N ALA A 39 -11.03 7.13 -1.69
CA ALA A 39 -10.72 5.73 -2.03
C ALA A 39 -11.61 5.09 -3.13
N ASP A 40 -12.84 5.58 -3.35
CA ASP A 40 -13.80 4.90 -4.25
C ASP A 40 -13.50 5.08 -5.76
N ASP A 41 -12.66 6.04 -6.16
CA ASP A 41 -12.40 6.36 -7.57
C ASP A 41 -11.03 5.87 -8.07
N VAL A 42 -10.15 5.42 -7.16
CA VAL A 42 -8.87 4.79 -7.53
C VAL A 42 -9.10 3.31 -7.74
N VAL A 43 -9.33 2.90 -8.99
CA VAL A 43 -9.36 1.48 -9.35
C VAL A 43 -7.93 0.92 -9.22
N PRO A 44 -7.66 -0.03 -8.29
CA PRO A 44 -6.35 -0.63 -8.14
C PRO A 44 -6.04 -1.49 -9.37
N GLU A 45 -5.07 -1.07 -10.17
CA GLU A 45 -4.53 -1.85 -11.28
C GLU A 45 -3.05 -2.08 -10.99
N PRO A 46 -2.60 -3.34 -10.84
CA PRO A 46 -1.20 -3.63 -10.55
C PRO A 46 -0.27 -2.98 -11.58
N GLY A 47 0.77 -2.31 -11.09
CA GLY A 47 1.75 -1.57 -11.90
C GLY A 47 1.33 -0.16 -12.28
N ARG A 48 0.12 0.29 -11.91
CA ARG A 48 -0.29 1.69 -12.10
C ARG A 48 0.52 2.60 -11.17
N THR A 49 1.02 3.71 -11.72
CA THR A 49 1.55 4.83 -10.93
C THR A 49 0.43 5.81 -10.60
N ILE A 50 0.34 6.21 -9.33
CA ILE A 50 -0.60 7.22 -8.82
C ILE A 50 0.15 8.28 -8.02
N GLU A 51 -0.44 9.47 -7.91
CA GLU A 51 0.13 10.56 -7.12
C GLU A 51 -0.26 10.43 -5.64
N ALA A 52 0.67 10.73 -4.72
CA ALA A 52 0.41 10.65 -3.29
C ALA A 52 -0.71 11.58 -2.79
N ALA A 53 -0.99 12.67 -3.51
CA ALA A 53 -2.13 13.56 -3.21
C ALA A 53 -3.50 12.84 -3.33
N GLU A 54 -3.54 11.68 -3.98
CA GLU A 54 -4.73 10.81 -4.05
C GLU A 54 -4.89 9.95 -2.78
N ILE A 55 -3.90 9.91 -1.89
CA ILE A 55 -3.89 9.12 -0.65
C ILE A 55 -3.94 10.05 0.57
N ASP A 56 -4.93 9.85 1.45
CA ASP A 56 -4.97 10.54 2.74
C ASP A 56 -4.05 9.86 3.77
N ALA A 57 -2.78 10.30 3.82
CA ALA A 57 -1.81 9.78 4.77
C ALA A 57 -1.99 10.30 6.21
N ASN A 58 -2.88 11.27 6.45
CA ASN A 58 -3.05 11.94 7.75
C ASN A 58 -4.10 11.26 8.65
N THR A 59 -4.24 9.95 8.54
CA THR A 59 -5.20 9.21 9.36
C THR A 59 -4.71 9.14 10.81
N ASP A 60 -5.59 9.45 11.76
CA ASP A 60 -5.37 9.27 13.21
C ASP A 60 -5.51 7.80 13.65
N THR A 61 -5.50 6.85 12.71
CA THR A 61 -5.62 5.43 13.00
C THR A 61 -4.39 4.95 13.75
N SER A 62 -4.59 4.41 14.96
CA SER A 62 -3.55 3.67 15.68
C SER A 62 -3.37 2.28 15.07
N LEU A 63 -2.12 1.87 14.94
CA LEU A 63 -1.70 0.55 14.46
C LEU A 63 -1.26 -0.35 15.63
N THR A 64 -1.92 -0.23 16.80
CA THR A 64 -1.59 -1.05 17.97
C THR A 64 -1.70 -2.54 17.66
N GLY A 65 -0.60 -3.27 17.84
CA GLY A 65 -0.51 -4.70 17.54
C GLY A 65 -0.23 -5.04 16.08
N TYR A 66 -0.10 -4.03 15.21
CA TYR A 66 0.36 -4.19 13.84
C TYR A 66 1.88 -4.42 13.82
N ARG A 67 2.33 -5.42 13.07
CA ARG A 67 3.74 -5.84 13.02
C ARG A 67 4.36 -5.51 11.67
N ILE A 68 5.44 -4.73 11.72
CA ILE A 68 6.22 -4.31 10.55
C ILE A 68 7.57 -5.03 10.62
N ALA A 69 7.86 -5.88 9.64
CA ALA A 69 9.19 -6.44 9.44
C ALA A 69 9.94 -5.59 8.40
N VAL A 70 11.15 -5.14 8.72
CA VAL A 70 11.97 -4.32 7.83
C VAL A 70 13.15 -5.13 7.33
N VAL A 71 13.26 -5.30 6.01
CA VAL A 71 14.43 -5.87 5.36
C VAL A 71 15.39 -4.74 5.04
N ASN A 72 16.48 -4.65 5.81
CA ASN A 72 17.45 -3.57 5.72
C ASN A 72 18.70 -4.04 4.99
N VAL A 73 19.05 -3.33 3.91
CA VAL A 73 20.27 -3.54 3.12
C VAL A 73 20.88 -2.18 2.86
N ALA A 74 22.19 -2.06 3.09
CA ALA A 74 22.89 -0.81 2.91
C ALA A 74 22.73 -0.28 1.47
N SER A 75 22.17 0.92 1.33
CA SER A 75 22.00 1.62 0.06
C SER A 75 21.93 3.14 0.27
N ALA A 76 21.86 3.91 -0.81
CA ALA A 76 21.76 5.37 -0.70
C ALA A 76 20.49 5.78 0.07
N GLY A 77 20.68 6.33 1.27
CA GLY A 77 19.57 6.79 2.12
C GLY A 77 18.88 5.69 2.95
N SER A 78 19.35 4.43 2.92
CA SER A 78 18.72 3.32 3.67
C SER A 78 18.60 3.59 5.17
N ASP A 79 19.62 4.17 5.79
CA ASP A 79 19.61 4.48 7.23
C ASP A 79 18.50 5.48 7.57
N ALA A 80 18.35 6.53 6.76
CA ALA A 80 17.29 7.51 6.93
C ALA A 80 15.90 6.91 6.65
N MET A 81 15.79 5.94 5.73
CA MET A 81 14.54 5.21 5.52
C MET A 81 14.18 4.33 6.71
N LEU A 82 15.17 3.60 7.25
CA LEU A 82 15.00 2.78 8.45
C LEU A 82 14.55 3.63 9.64
N ASP A 83 15.25 4.74 9.90
CA ASP A 83 14.88 5.70 10.95
C ASP A 83 13.45 6.23 10.75
N GLY A 84 13.04 6.49 9.50
CA GLY A 84 11.69 6.91 9.17
C GLY A 84 10.62 5.84 9.46
N VAL A 85 10.91 4.57 9.15
CA VAL A 85 10.01 3.45 9.48
C VAL A 85 9.86 3.30 10.99
N VAL A 86 10.97 3.35 11.73
CA VAL A 86 10.96 3.27 13.20
C VAL A 86 10.15 4.44 13.79
N ALA A 87 10.41 5.66 13.33
CA ALA A 87 9.67 6.84 13.78
C ALA A 87 8.16 6.75 13.47
N PHE A 88 7.80 6.24 12.29
CA PHE A 88 6.40 6.02 11.93
C PHE A 88 5.73 4.98 12.85
N ALA A 89 6.42 3.87 13.11
CA ALA A 89 5.89 2.82 13.97
C ALA A 89 5.69 3.31 15.42
N GLU A 90 6.65 4.07 15.96
CA GLU A 90 6.52 4.70 17.27
C GLU A 90 5.31 5.65 17.33
N GLU A 91 5.13 6.50 16.31
CA GLU A 91 3.99 7.41 16.21
C GLU A 91 2.65 6.67 16.19
N LYS A 92 2.57 5.55 15.44
CA LYS A 92 1.32 4.79 15.26
C LYS A 92 1.11 3.68 16.27
N ASN A 93 2.08 3.41 17.15
CA ASN A 93 2.11 2.30 18.11
C ASN A 93 2.18 0.90 17.45
N ALA A 94 2.89 0.79 16.31
CA ALA A 94 3.18 -0.48 15.66
C ALA A 94 4.48 -1.11 16.22
N ASP A 95 4.59 -2.43 16.13
CA ASP A 95 5.81 -3.16 16.48
C ASP A 95 6.73 -3.29 15.25
N VAL A 96 8.03 -3.04 15.42
CA VAL A 96 9.03 -3.17 14.35
C VAL A 96 10.04 -4.27 14.68
N GLU A 97 10.31 -5.12 13.71
CA GLU A 97 11.39 -6.11 13.73
C GLU A 97 12.29 -5.91 12.51
N ILE A 98 13.61 -5.83 12.72
CA ILE A 98 14.58 -5.49 11.67
C ILE A 98 15.38 -6.75 11.29
N PHE A 99 15.46 -7.01 9.99
CA PHE A 99 16.18 -8.11 9.37
C PHE A 99 17.27 -7.52 8.46
N ASP A 100 18.48 -7.44 8.99
CA ASP A 100 19.64 -6.93 8.24
C ASP A 100 20.20 -7.97 7.28
N ALA A 101 20.58 -7.53 6.08
CA ALA A 101 21.30 -8.33 5.08
C ALA A 101 22.48 -7.55 4.49
N ALA A 102 23.57 -8.25 4.18
CA ALA A 102 24.78 -7.63 3.64
C ALA A 102 24.73 -7.47 2.11
N ASP A 103 24.28 -8.49 1.38
CA ASP A 103 24.16 -8.52 -0.08
C ASP A 103 23.13 -9.55 -0.58
N GLY A 104 23.00 -9.72 -1.90
CA GLY A 104 21.90 -10.41 -2.58
C GLY A 104 21.48 -11.77 -2.01
N ASP A 105 22.41 -12.67 -1.70
CA ASP A 105 22.07 -13.99 -1.12
C ASP A 105 21.58 -13.85 0.33
N ASP A 106 22.14 -12.90 1.08
CA ASP A 106 21.68 -12.56 2.43
C ASP A 106 20.30 -11.86 2.37
N VAL A 107 19.98 -11.10 1.31
CA VAL A 107 18.67 -10.44 1.16
C VAL A 107 17.56 -11.48 1.04
N ALA A 108 17.75 -12.54 0.25
CA ALA A 108 16.76 -13.61 0.14
C ALA A 108 16.52 -14.31 1.48
N GLY A 109 17.58 -14.55 2.25
CA GLY A 109 17.49 -15.06 3.62
C GLY A 109 16.69 -14.14 4.55
N ALA A 110 17.04 -12.85 4.58
CA ALA A 110 16.36 -11.84 5.40
C ALA A 110 14.87 -11.68 5.03
N VAL A 111 14.54 -11.71 3.73
CA VAL A 111 13.13 -11.72 3.26
C VAL A 111 12.40 -12.97 3.76
N GLY A 112 13.03 -14.15 3.64
CA GLY A 112 12.46 -15.40 4.14
C GLY A 112 12.18 -15.38 5.65
N ASP A 113 13.14 -14.89 6.44
CA ASP A 113 13.02 -14.76 7.89
C ASP A 113 11.95 -13.71 8.28
N ALA A 114 11.90 -12.58 7.58
CA ALA A 114 10.88 -11.55 7.76
C ALA A 114 9.47 -12.11 7.51
N ILE A 115 9.25 -12.88 6.44
CA ILE A 115 7.96 -13.53 6.16
C ILE A 115 7.64 -14.58 7.23
N ALA A 116 8.63 -15.37 7.65
CA ALA A 116 8.46 -16.40 8.68
C ALA A 116 8.11 -15.84 10.06
N ALA A 117 8.45 -14.58 10.33
CA ALA A 117 8.02 -13.87 11.54
C ALA A 117 6.52 -13.55 11.54
N HIS A 118 5.79 -13.77 10.43
CA HIS A 118 4.36 -13.47 10.25
C HIS A 118 3.98 -12.02 10.60
N PRO A 119 4.62 -11.01 9.97
CA PRO A 119 4.24 -9.62 10.12
C PRO A 119 2.98 -9.29 9.30
N ASP A 120 2.32 -8.19 9.64
CA ASP A 120 1.25 -7.65 8.80
C ASP A 120 1.82 -6.99 7.53
N LEU A 121 3.02 -6.40 7.63
CA LEU A 121 3.73 -5.74 6.53
C LEU A 121 5.22 -6.08 6.52
N VAL A 122 5.75 -6.41 5.35
CA VAL A 122 7.19 -6.47 5.10
C VAL A 122 7.62 -5.22 4.32
N VAL A 123 8.59 -4.47 4.84
CA VAL A 123 9.11 -3.24 4.23
C VAL A 123 10.52 -3.50 3.69
N GLY A 124 10.73 -3.28 2.40
CA GLY A 124 12.04 -3.30 1.76
C GLY A 124 12.58 -1.88 1.52
N LEU A 125 13.84 -1.64 1.84
CA LEU A 125 14.46 -0.31 1.76
C LEU A 125 15.38 -0.18 0.55
N GLY A 126 15.06 0.76 -0.34
CA GLY A 126 15.88 1.15 -1.48
C GLY A 126 15.98 0.11 -2.59
N GLU A 127 16.86 0.35 -3.54
CA GLU A 127 16.98 -0.48 -4.75
C GLU A 127 17.58 -1.87 -4.50
N SER A 128 18.38 -2.01 -3.45
CA SER A 128 19.10 -3.25 -3.14
C SER A 128 18.18 -4.44 -2.84
N VAL A 129 16.92 -4.19 -2.50
CA VAL A 129 15.93 -5.25 -2.25
C VAL A 129 15.14 -5.68 -3.51
N VAL A 130 15.17 -4.88 -4.59
CA VAL A 130 14.19 -4.99 -5.69
C VAL A 130 14.27 -6.31 -6.43
N ASP A 131 15.47 -6.81 -6.71
CA ASP A 131 15.65 -8.05 -7.49
C ASP A 131 15.08 -9.25 -6.73
N THR A 132 15.37 -9.35 -5.43
CA THR A 132 14.82 -10.38 -4.55
C THR A 132 13.30 -10.23 -4.43
N PHE A 133 12.80 -9.01 -4.18
CA PHE A 133 11.36 -8.78 -4.06
C PHE A 133 10.61 -9.08 -5.37
N SER A 134 11.20 -8.83 -6.53
CA SER A 134 10.58 -9.12 -7.84
C SER A 134 10.27 -10.60 -8.03
N PHE A 135 11.01 -11.49 -7.37
CA PHE A 135 10.79 -12.94 -7.45
C PHE A 135 10.01 -13.49 -6.25
N GLU A 136 10.40 -13.12 -5.02
CA GLU A 136 9.85 -13.71 -3.80
C GLU A 136 8.40 -13.29 -3.53
N THR A 137 8.07 -12.01 -3.76
CA THR A 137 6.74 -11.47 -3.43
C THR A 137 5.61 -12.13 -4.23
N ALA A 138 5.91 -12.58 -5.45
CA ALA A 138 4.98 -13.30 -6.31
C ALA A 138 4.65 -14.72 -5.81
N GLN A 139 5.48 -15.28 -4.94
CA GLN A 139 5.27 -16.62 -4.36
C GLN A 139 4.39 -16.59 -3.10
N VAL A 140 4.31 -15.44 -2.43
CA VAL A 140 3.61 -15.27 -1.15
C VAL A 140 2.56 -14.17 -1.22
N LEU A 141 1.59 -14.34 -2.12
CA LEU A 141 0.53 -13.35 -2.41
C LEU A 141 -0.35 -12.96 -1.21
N TYR A 142 -0.29 -13.71 -0.10
CA TYR A 142 -1.03 -13.38 1.12
C TYR A 142 -0.32 -12.32 1.97
N GLN A 143 0.99 -12.12 1.80
CA GLN A 143 1.80 -11.18 2.56
C GLN A 143 1.82 -9.83 1.86
N GLN A 144 1.56 -8.75 2.60
CA GLN A 144 1.72 -7.38 2.10
C GLN A 144 3.19 -6.96 2.13
N PHE A 145 3.60 -6.27 1.07
CA PHE A 145 4.93 -5.71 0.91
C PHE A 145 4.86 -4.22 0.58
N LEU A 146 5.75 -3.44 1.18
CA LEU A 146 5.99 -2.04 0.87
C LEU A 146 7.47 -1.87 0.47
N ILE A 147 7.73 -1.26 -0.68
CA ILE A 147 9.09 -0.88 -1.09
C ILE A 147 9.21 0.64 -1.01
N LEU A 148 10.26 1.12 -0.34
CA LEU A 148 10.55 2.56 -0.22
C LEU A 148 11.74 2.94 -1.08
N GLY A 149 11.57 3.97 -1.91
CA GLY A 149 12.66 4.54 -2.70
C GLY A 149 13.15 3.64 -3.84
N ALA A 150 12.32 2.68 -4.25
CA ALA A 150 12.50 1.85 -5.43
C ALA A 150 11.17 1.15 -5.74
N GLN A 151 11.13 0.36 -6.81
CA GLN A 151 9.92 -0.36 -7.21
C GLN A 151 10.25 -1.62 -7.98
N VAL A 152 9.35 -2.60 -7.97
CA VAL A 152 9.43 -3.74 -8.90
C VAL A 152 8.86 -3.33 -10.27
N ALA A 153 9.33 -3.99 -11.34
CA ALA A 153 8.89 -3.63 -12.69
C ALA A 153 7.40 -3.94 -12.94
N GLU A 154 6.93 -5.07 -12.40
CA GLU A 154 5.57 -5.58 -12.55
C GLU A 154 5.05 -5.99 -11.16
N PRO A 155 4.64 -5.04 -10.30
CA PRO A 155 4.15 -5.38 -8.97
C PRO A 155 2.90 -6.25 -9.05
N THR A 156 2.87 -7.30 -8.24
CA THR A 156 1.66 -8.05 -7.95
C THR A 156 0.75 -7.24 -7.02
N ALA A 157 -0.51 -7.66 -6.87
CA ALA A 157 -1.49 -6.93 -6.06
C ALA A 157 -1.10 -6.74 -4.58
N ASN A 158 -0.14 -7.49 -4.07
CA ASN A 158 0.36 -7.44 -2.69
C ASN A 158 1.65 -6.61 -2.52
N VAL A 159 2.15 -5.97 -3.59
CA VAL A 159 3.36 -5.13 -3.54
C VAL A 159 2.96 -3.69 -3.83
N THR A 160 3.17 -2.82 -2.85
CA THR A 160 3.05 -1.38 -3.01
C THR A 160 4.44 -0.76 -2.99
N ALA A 161 4.70 0.22 -3.83
CA ALA A 161 5.97 0.95 -3.82
C ALA A 161 5.72 2.44 -3.62
N VAL A 162 6.62 3.14 -2.94
CA VAL A 162 6.61 4.61 -2.84
C VAL A 162 7.93 5.13 -3.41
N ILE A 163 7.83 5.96 -4.44
CA ILE A 163 8.98 6.48 -5.20
C ILE A 163 8.98 8.01 -5.23
N TRP A 164 10.14 8.58 -5.48
CA TRP A 164 10.35 10.01 -5.73
C TRP A 164 11.46 10.19 -6.77
N GLU A 165 11.69 11.43 -7.20
CA GLU A 165 12.77 11.74 -8.16
C GLU A 165 14.13 11.21 -7.66
N GLY A 166 14.83 10.46 -8.52
CA GLY A 166 16.09 9.78 -8.20
C GLY A 166 15.92 8.41 -7.52
N ALA A 167 14.74 8.08 -7.00
CA ALA A 167 14.45 6.82 -6.30
C ALA A 167 13.43 5.96 -7.07
N THR A 168 13.66 5.77 -8.38
CA THR A 168 12.75 5.06 -9.31
C THR A 168 13.32 3.74 -9.84
N SER A 169 14.41 3.25 -9.24
CA SER A 169 15.09 2.02 -9.66
C SER A 169 14.14 0.83 -9.72
N ARG A 170 14.28 0.02 -10.78
CA ARG A 170 13.58 -1.26 -10.97
C ARG A 170 14.52 -2.45 -10.78
N GLY A 171 15.56 -2.27 -9.97
CA GLY A 171 16.61 -3.26 -9.76
C GLY A 171 17.48 -3.44 -11.00
N SER A 172 18.03 -4.64 -11.18
CA SER A 172 18.90 -4.96 -12.33
C SER A 172 18.17 -4.88 -13.68
N ALA A 173 16.84 -4.85 -13.69
CA ALA A 173 16.03 -4.72 -14.90
C ALA A 173 16.06 -3.30 -15.50
N ALA A 174 16.13 -2.26 -14.66
CA ALA A 174 16.29 -0.88 -15.11
C ALA A 174 16.80 0.02 -13.97
N SER A 175 17.86 0.79 -14.27
CA SER A 175 18.35 1.85 -13.38
C SER A 175 17.31 2.94 -13.18
N ALA A 176 17.43 3.68 -12.07
CA ALA A 176 16.61 4.85 -11.80
C ALA A 176 16.76 5.93 -12.90
N ASP A 177 15.73 6.79 -13.03
CA ASP A 177 15.70 7.90 -14.00
C ASP A 177 16.65 9.07 -13.61
N GLY A 178 17.41 8.90 -12.54
CA GLY A 178 18.44 9.79 -12.02
C GLY A 178 19.17 9.16 -10.84
N ASP A 179 20.21 9.82 -10.33
CA ASP A 179 20.94 9.32 -9.14
C ASP A 179 20.23 9.77 -7.86
N LEU A 180 19.94 8.82 -6.96
CA LEU A 180 19.46 9.15 -5.62
C LEU A 180 20.59 9.82 -4.83
N ASN A 181 20.42 11.11 -4.51
CA ASN A 181 21.26 11.76 -3.51
C ASN A 181 20.77 11.34 -2.11
N GLY A 182 21.32 10.26 -1.58
CA GLY A 182 20.96 9.74 -0.26
C GLY A 182 21.14 10.75 0.88
N ALA A 183 21.96 11.79 0.72
CA ALA A 183 22.11 12.85 1.73
C ALA A 183 20.87 13.75 1.88
N ASN A 184 20.00 13.78 0.87
CA ASN A 184 18.74 14.52 0.90
C ASN A 184 17.59 13.68 1.48
N VAL A 185 17.77 12.36 1.62
CA VAL A 185 16.79 11.49 2.28
C VAL A 185 16.96 11.66 3.79
N THR A 186 15.95 12.24 4.44
CA THR A 186 15.93 12.47 5.89
C THR A 186 14.97 11.51 6.57
N ALA A 187 15.16 11.23 7.87
CA ALA A 187 14.24 10.42 8.65
C ALA A 187 12.81 11.01 8.66
N GLU A 188 12.68 12.34 8.67
CA GLU A 188 11.37 13.02 8.64
C GLU A 188 10.64 12.81 7.31
N PHE A 189 11.36 12.96 6.20
CA PHE A 189 10.82 12.66 4.87
C PHE A 189 10.44 11.18 4.77
N SER A 190 11.35 10.28 5.17
CA SER A 190 11.15 8.85 5.20
C SER A 190 9.91 8.44 6.02
N ARG A 191 9.72 9.03 7.19
CA ARG A 191 8.51 8.81 8.02
C ARG A 191 7.24 9.19 7.25
N SER A 192 7.26 10.32 6.54
CA SER A 192 6.12 10.77 5.74
C SER A 192 5.79 9.79 4.61
N VAL A 193 6.80 9.30 3.88
CA VAL A 193 6.59 8.38 2.76
C VAL A 193 6.15 6.98 3.22
N VAL A 194 6.62 6.53 4.39
CA VAL A 194 6.09 5.31 5.03
C VAL A 194 4.59 5.47 5.30
N GLY A 195 4.19 6.61 5.86
CA GLY A 195 2.78 6.90 6.13
C GLY A 195 1.91 6.87 4.88
N VAL A 196 2.40 7.41 3.76
CA VAL A 196 1.71 7.34 2.46
C VAL A 196 1.55 5.89 2.00
N GLY A 197 2.63 5.10 2.02
CA GLY A 197 2.59 3.70 1.59
C GLY A 197 1.65 2.84 2.44
N VAL A 198 1.72 2.98 3.77
CA VAL A 198 0.84 2.27 4.71
C VAL A 198 -0.63 2.70 4.52
N ALA A 199 -0.90 3.99 4.35
CA ALA A 199 -2.25 4.47 4.08
C ALA A 199 -2.82 3.89 2.77
N SER A 200 -2.02 3.81 1.71
CA SER A 200 -2.41 3.14 0.45
C SER A 200 -2.87 1.71 0.69
N ILE A 201 -2.10 0.95 1.49
CA ILE A 201 -2.41 -0.45 1.82
C ILE A 201 -3.68 -0.57 2.66
N GLU A 202 -3.83 0.25 3.70
CA GLU A 202 -5.02 0.25 4.57
C GLU A 202 -6.30 0.63 3.81
N TYR A 203 -6.20 1.48 2.79
CA TYR A 203 -7.32 1.83 1.91
C TYR A 203 -7.59 0.79 0.81
N GLY A 204 -6.80 -0.28 0.74
CA GLY A 204 -6.94 -1.32 -0.30
C GLY A 204 -6.46 -0.89 -1.68
N VAL A 205 -5.74 0.24 -1.77
CA VAL A 205 -5.07 0.70 -2.99
C VAL A 205 -3.69 0.04 -3.02
N THR A 206 -3.66 -1.24 -3.35
CA THR A 206 -2.44 -2.07 -3.37
C THR A 206 -2.03 -2.46 -4.79
N GLY A 207 -0.80 -2.95 -4.95
CA GLY A 207 -0.25 -3.28 -6.27
C GLY A 207 0.20 -2.06 -7.08
N VAL A 208 0.16 -0.87 -6.49
CA VAL A 208 0.44 0.40 -7.15
C VAL A 208 1.84 0.92 -6.82
N ILE A 209 2.29 1.85 -7.65
CA ILE A 209 3.43 2.70 -7.38
C ILE A 209 2.89 4.07 -6.98
N VAL A 210 3.24 4.55 -5.81
CA VAL A 210 2.86 5.88 -5.33
C VAL A 210 4.02 6.83 -5.54
N ALA A 211 3.82 7.85 -6.37
CA ALA A 211 4.78 8.93 -6.58
C ALA A 211 4.59 10.03 -5.52
N VAL A 212 5.69 10.45 -4.89
CA VAL A 212 5.75 11.62 -4.01
C VAL A 212 6.76 12.62 -4.55
N ASP A 213 6.60 13.89 -4.17
CA ASP A 213 7.63 14.91 -4.42
C ASP A 213 8.94 14.55 -3.69
N ALA A 214 10.06 14.81 -4.35
CA ALA A 214 11.38 14.59 -3.75
C ALA A 214 11.61 15.52 -2.55
N PRO A 215 12.44 15.12 -1.57
CA PRO A 215 12.83 16.01 -0.48
C PRO A 215 13.57 17.24 -1.04
N GLY A 216 13.16 18.42 -0.59
CA GLY A 216 13.71 19.71 -1.01
C GLY A 216 15.07 20.06 -0.41
#